data_AF-A0A2W0C8A2-F1
#
_entry.id   AF-A0A2W0C8A2-F1
#
_cell.length_a   1.000
_cell.length_b   1.000
_cell.length_c   1.000
_cell.angle_alpha   90.00
_cell.angle_beta   90.00
_cell.angle_gamma   90.00
#
_symmetry.space_group_name_H-M   'P 1'
#
loop_
_entity.id
_entity.type
_entity.pdbx_description
1 polymer ?
#
loop_
_entity_poly.entity_id
_entity_poly.type
_entity_poly.pdbx_seq_one_letter_code
_entity_poly.pdbx_strand_id
1 'polypeptide(L)' 'MQEVTQELINESIEKAKDLYNEVVKKAKLNRVVYVSWVSRNFPVNWYGANYIISRMEQEGLCVAPGRKKVIER' A
#
# COMPACT_ATOMS: atom_id res chain seq x y z
N MET A 1 22.41 -0.45 -13.51
CA MET A 1 21.06 0.02 -13.13
C MET A 1 20.11 -0.96 -13.81
N GLN A 2 19.39 -1.81 -13.07
CA GLN A 2 18.44 -2.73 -13.69
C GLN A 2 17.28 -1.92 -14.29
N GLU A 3 17.00 -2.10 -15.57
CA GLU A 3 15.81 -1.54 -16.20
C GLU A 3 14.58 -2.14 -15.53
N VAL A 4 13.80 -1.29 -14.85
CA VAL A 4 12.51 -1.67 -14.33
C VAL A 4 11.54 -1.69 -15.51
N THR A 5 11.12 -2.87 -15.93
CA THR A 5 10.14 -3.02 -17.00
C THR A 5 8.72 -2.73 -16.48
N GLN A 6 7.86 -2.23 -17.37
CA GLN A 6 6.44 -2.04 -17.05
C GLN A 6 5.77 -3.36 -16.67
N GLU A 7 6.22 -4.48 -17.25
CA GLU A 7 5.76 -5.83 -16.91
C GLU A 7 6.03 -6.17 -15.44
N LEU A 8 7.25 -5.90 -14.95
CA LEU A 8 7.60 -6.11 -13.55
C LEU A 8 6.70 -5.29 -12.61
N ILE A 9 6.40 -4.04 -12.98
CA ILE A 9 5.50 -3.17 -12.21
C ILE A 9 4.08 -3.77 -12.21
N ASN A 10 3.59 -4.20 -13.37
CA ASN A 10 2.25 -4.77 -13.50
C ASN A 10 2.10 -6.07 -12.70
N GLU A 11 3.05 -7.00 -12.80
CA GLU A 11 3.06 -8.23 -11.99
C GLU A 11 3.05 -7.93 -10.49
N SER A 12 3.75 -6.88 -10.08
CA SER A 12 3.80 -6.45 -8.68
C SER A 12 2.47 -5.89 -8.19
N ILE A 13 1.77 -5.14 -9.05
CA ILE A 13 0.45 -4.59 -8.77
C ILE A 13 -0.58 -5.72 -8.70
N GLU A 14 -0.55 -6.69 -9.62
CA GLU A 14 -1.46 -7.83 -9.61
C GLU A 14 -1.33 -8.63 -8.30
N LYS A 15 -0.10 -9.01 -7.91
CA LYS A 15 0.15 -9.68 -6.63
C LYS A 15 -0.34 -8.87 -5.43
N ALA A 16 -0.20 -7.55 -5.50
CA ALA A 16 -0.65 -6.66 -4.45
C ALA A 16 -2.18 -6.57 -4.34
N LYS A 17 -2.93 -6.74 -5.45
CA LYS A 17 -4.40 -6.80 -5.44
C LYS A 17 -4.89 -8.03 -4.68
N ASP A 18 -4.29 -9.19 -4.92
CA ASP A 18 -4.66 -10.44 -4.22
C ASP A 18 -4.46 -10.32 -2.70
N LEU A 19 -3.40 -9.63 -2.30
CA LEU A 19 -3.03 -9.44 -0.89
C LEU A 19 -3.74 -8.26 -0.21
N TYR A 20 -4.43 -7.40 -0.98
CA TYR A 20 -4.99 -6.14 -0.47
C TYR A 20 -5.88 -6.33 0.76
N ASN A 21 -6.81 -7.27 0.70
CA ASN A 21 -7.75 -7.52 1.78
C ASN A 21 -7.06 -8.01 3.06
N GLU A 22 -6.01 -8.81 2.94
CA GLU A 22 -5.21 -9.28 4.08
C GLU A 22 -4.40 -8.15 4.71
N VAL A 23 -3.79 -7.30 3.86
CA VAL A 23 -3.04 -6.12 4.30
C VAL A 23 -3.96 -5.17 5.06
N VAL A 24 -5.16 -4.89 4.55
CA VAL A 24 -6.16 -4.04 5.22
C VAL A 24 -6.56 -4.61 6.57
N LYS A 25 -6.85 -5.93 6.66
CA LYS A 25 -7.19 -6.59 7.93
C LYS A 25 -6.08 -6.41 8.96
N LYS A 26 -4.83 -6.69 8.58
CA LYS A 26 -3.68 -6.61 9.48
C LYS A 26 -3.33 -5.17 9.85
N ALA A 27 -3.49 -4.22 8.92
CA ALA A 27 -3.29 -2.79 9.15
C ALA A 27 -4.30 -2.23 10.17
N LYS A 28 -5.58 -2.66 10.12
CA LYS A 28 -6.60 -2.25 11.10
C LYS A 28 -6.23 -2.68 12.52
N LEU A 29 -5.62 -3.86 12.69
CA LEU A 29 -5.13 -4.33 13.98
C LEU A 29 -3.91 -3.54 14.46
N ASN A 30 -2.97 -3.24 13.55
CA ASN A 30 -1.73 -2.54 13.87
C ASN A 30 -1.91 -1.02 14.06
N ARG A 31 -3.04 -0.45 13.62
CA ARG A 31 -3.41 0.99 13.61
C ARG A 31 -2.47 1.93 12.83
N VAL A 32 -1.33 1.42 12.38
CA VAL A 32 -0.32 2.13 11.59
C VAL A 32 0.06 1.28 10.40
N VAL A 33 0.10 1.91 9.22
CA VAL A 33 0.49 1.26 7.96
C VAL A 33 1.40 2.22 7.18
N TYR A 34 2.51 1.70 6.67
CA TYR A 34 3.48 2.41 5.83
C TYR A 34 4.06 1.44 4.80
N VAL A 35 4.57 1.95 3.67
CA VAL A 35 5.07 1.12 2.55
C VAL A 35 6.06 0.07 3.02
N SER A 36 7.04 0.46 3.85
CA SER A 36 8.04 -0.46 4.41
C SER A 36 7.47 -1.49 5.36
N TRP A 37 6.34 -1.22 6.05
CA TRP A 37 5.65 -2.23 6.87
C TRP A 37 5.00 -3.28 5.98
N VAL A 38 4.37 -2.86 4.88
CA VAL A 38 3.72 -3.76 3.91
C VAL A 38 4.77 -4.69 3.29
N SER A 39 5.86 -4.15 2.75
CA SER A 39 6.93 -4.97 2.15
C SER A 39 7.66 -5.89 3.14
N ARG A 40 7.61 -5.60 4.45
CA ARG A 40 8.19 -6.48 5.50
C ARG A 40 7.25 -7.59 5.93
N ASN A 41 5.94 -7.39 5.83
CA ASN A 41 4.93 -8.33 6.32
C ASN A 41 4.32 -9.18 5.21
N PHE A 42 4.42 -8.74 3.96
CA PHE A 42 3.78 -9.36 2.80
C PHE A 42 4.80 -9.51 1.67
N PRO A 43 4.68 -10.56 0.84
CA PRO A 43 5.61 -10.82 -0.26
C PRO A 43 5.35 -9.91 -1.45
N VAL A 44 5.45 -8.59 -1.25
CA VAL A 44 5.29 -7.55 -2.26
C VAL A 44 6.51 -6.64 -2.28
N ASN A 45 6.95 -6.28 -3.48
CA ASN A 45 8.00 -5.29 -3.64
C ASN A 45 7.46 -3.86 -3.40
N TRP A 46 8.33 -2.86 -3.57
CA TRP A 46 7.99 -1.48 -3.32
C TRP A 46 6.81 -0.98 -4.16
N TYR A 47 6.71 -1.37 -5.44
CA TYR A 47 5.60 -0.97 -6.33
C TYR A 47 4.25 -1.50 -5.85
N GLY A 48 4.20 -2.79 -5.49
CA GLY A 48 2.98 -3.40 -4.95
C GLY A 48 2.58 -2.80 -3.60
N ALA A 49 3.54 -2.59 -2.71
CA ALA A 49 3.29 -1.96 -1.42
C ALA A 49 2.80 -0.50 -1.57
N ASN A 50 3.40 0.26 -2.48
CA ASN A 50 2.97 1.64 -2.77
C ASN A 50 1.56 1.67 -3.34
N TYR A 51 1.23 0.77 -4.27
CA TYR A 51 -0.12 0.61 -4.80
C TYR A 51 -1.16 0.36 -3.68
N ILE A 52 -0.86 -0.56 -2.75
CA ILE A 52 -1.75 -0.86 -1.63
C ILE A 52 -2.00 0.38 -0.76
N ILE A 53 -0.94 1.09 -0.37
CA ILE A 53 -1.06 2.29 0.46
C ILE A 53 -1.88 3.37 -0.27
N SER A 54 -1.57 3.66 -1.53
CA SER A 54 -2.31 4.65 -2.31
C SER A 54 -3.80 4.29 -2.43
N ARG A 55 -4.13 3.01 -2.60
CA ARG A 55 -5.52 2.55 -2.62
C ARG A 55 -6.20 2.70 -1.25
N MET A 56 -5.52 2.34 -0.17
CA MET A 56 -6.03 2.53 1.19
C MET A 56 -6.29 4.01 1.51
N GLU A 57 -5.46 4.93 0.99
CA GLU A 57 -5.68 6.37 1.12
C GLU A 57 -6.91 6.85 0.33
N GLN A 58 -7.08 6.37 -0.91
CA GLN A 58 -8.25 6.69 -1.74
C GLN A 58 -9.56 6.19 -1.12
N GLU A 59 -9.53 5.00 -0.49
CA GLU A 59 -10.66 4.43 0.24
C GLU A 59 -10.82 5.06 1.65
N GLY A 60 -9.94 5.97 2.06
CA GLY A 60 -10.00 6.67 3.34
C GLY A 60 -9.64 5.82 4.56
N LEU A 61 -9.03 4.65 4.35
CA LEU A 61 -8.60 3.70 5.38
C LEU A 61 -7.30 4.12 6.07
N CYS A 62 -6.45 4.89 5.41
CA CYS A 62 -5.26 5.50 6.00
C CYS A 62 -5.04 6.92 5.46
N VAL A 63 -4.09 7.64 6.08
CA VAL A 63 -3.74 9.02 5.69
C VAL A 63 -2.23 9.11 5.59
N ALA A 64 -1.73 9.74 4.53
CA ALA A 64 -0.31 10.00 4.37
C ALA A 64 0.24 10.75 5.58
N PRO A 65 1.43 10.39 6.10
CA PRO A 65 2.07 11.16 7.15
C PRO A 65 2.26 12.61 6.68
N GLY A 66 1.71 13.57 7.43
CA GLY A 66 1.76 15.00 7.12
C GLY A 66 0.54 15.58 6.40
N ARG A 67 -0.38 14.76 5.86
CA ARG A 67 -1.69 15.24 5.39
C ARG A 67 -2.68 15.23 6.55
N LYS A 68 -2.93 16.39 7.17
CA LYS A 68 -4.11 16.55 8.02
C LYS A 68 -5.34 16.44 7.10
N LYS A 69 -6.26 15.52 7.38
CA LYS A 69 -7.62 15.60 6.82
C LYS A 69 -8.13 16.99 7.19
N VAL A 70 -8.31 17.86 6.21
CA VAL A 70 -9.12 19.07 6.40
C VAL A 70 -10.53 18.52 6.57
N ILE A 71 -10.97 18.41 7.83
CA ILE A 71 -12.36 18.12 8.15
C ILE A 71 -13.08 19.45 7.92
N GLU A 72 -13.54 19.69 6.69
CA GLU A 72 -14.55 20.73 6.48
C GLU A 72 -15.80 20.31 7.27
N ARG A 73 -16.19 21.20 8.18
CA ARG A 73 -17.37 21.06 9.06
C ARG A 73 -18.63 21.43 8.31
#